data_AF-A0A7S3Y3L2-F1
#
_entry.id   AF-A0A7S3Y3L2-F1
#
_cell.length_a   1.000
_cell.length_b   1.000
_cell.length_c   1.000
_cell.angle_alpha   90.00
_cell.angle_beta   90.00
_cell.angle_gamma   90.00
#
_symmetry.space_group_name_H-M   'P 1'
#
loop_
_entity.id
_entity.type
_entity.pdbx_description
1 polymer ?
#
loop_
_entity_poly.entity_id
_entity_poly.type
_entity_poly.pdbx_seq_one_letter_code
_entity_poly.pdbx_strand_id
1 'polypeptide(L)'
;MNATKAKLQLLESRAEQTKKADLKPNQSVQRVKAKTRKKIKFQISMLERECLSTGGVTNAIAKRIRRYCQAIPDHKLVFFLLNFPTEPWAQLADVVHLRPSDFALDYFLAACHGQGELPPSSLVATARDCAAADLPRLLEAHPALRRCYSYLRKRFEGALPPAARLAVAQLAPLEDVLWFFEELHTGAGGEGVERAVAARLAAGEPIAASGRERSSYGKLMERLLTFRKLGLADIASHIEAYADRRMAGIRLAGADKARVAVLGDCSASMEVAIETSSILGSLLSACLRAELVFFNDRLVFPSVAPAGARDVVAVTREVRAERCTSPARALYKYYKMKQPVDLFVVVSDEEENTPCEGMMFADLFAKYRAEVHPRAQVFLASFLEGPPGFLGKLRAALRAKGVGCRQFKFDRRRPDLSKLPHLLGMLALEVGDAAAAGGGGEGGGEAATGGGPWALMGEGEEKEEKEGKSSPAADDGNDNKSNLPSHAEATAPAASHQRPGKREALPSSEKLPKEAGAEETLPTHTPGDAVGLPPSVPQDPPALPPIPPEGAKEEEEEDLPA
;
A
#
# COMPACT_ATOMS: atom_id res chain seq x y z
N MET A 1 6.14 -16.58 -19.58
CA MET A 1 5.91 -17.97 -20.07
C MET A 1 4.43 -18.32 -20.21
N ASN A 2 3.58 -18.02 -19.22
CA ASN A 2 2.15 -18.41 -19.25
C ASN A 2 1.32 -17.64 -20.29
N ALA A 3 1.57 -16.34 -20.50
CA ALA A 3 0.85 -15.56 -21.51
C ALA A 3 1.12 -16.04 -22.95
N THR A 4 2.36 -16.44 -23.25
CA THR A 4 2.73 -16.99 -24.56
C THR A 4 2.12 -18.36 -24.78
N LYS A 5 2.10 -19.20 -23.74
CA LYS A 5 1.46 -20.53 -23.77
C LYS A 5 -0.06 -20.43 -23.94
N ALA A 6 -0.70 -19.47 -23.28
CA ALA A 6 -2.12 -19.16 -23.47
C ALA A 6 -2.41 -18.63 -24.88
N LYS A 7 -1.52 -17.81 -25.44
CA LYS A 7 -1.64 -17.32 -26.83
C LYS A 7 -1.46 -18.45 -27.84
N LEU A 8 -0.58 -19.41 -27.58
CA LEU A 8 -0.36 -20.59 -28.42
C LEU A 8 -1.57 -21.53 -28.36
N GLN A 9 -2.10 -21.80 -27.16
CA GLN A 9 -3.34 -22.57 -26.98
C GLN A 9 -4.55 -21.87 -27.64
N LEU A 10 -4.63 -20.53 -27.60
CA LEU A 10 -5.67 -19.77 -28.29
C LEU A 10 -5.55 -19.87 -29.82
N LEU A 11 -4.33 -19.91 -30.35
CA LEU A 11 -4.08 -20.08 -31.78
C LEU A 11 -4.33 -21.52 -32.24
N GLU A 12 -3.94 -22.51 -31.46
CA GLU A 12 -4.22 -23.93 -31.69
C GLU A 12 -5.72 -24.21 -31.65
N SER A 13 -6.43 -23.72 -30.63
CA SER A 13 -7.89 -23.83 -30.52
C SER A 13 -8.61 -23.09 -31.66
N ARG A 14 -8.10 -21.94 -32.13
CA ARG A 14 -8.63 -21.29 -33.35
C ARG A 14 -8.37 -22.11 -34.61
N ALA A 15 -7.20 -22.72 -34.75
CA ALA A 15 -6.88 -23.60 -35.88
C ALA A 15 -7.79 -24.85 -35.88
N GLU A 16 -8.05 -25.43 -34.71
CA GLU A 16 -9.00 -26.54 -34.55
C GLU A 16 -10.46 -26.12 -34.78
N GLN A 17 -10.86 -24.92 -34.34
CA GLN A 17 -12.18 -24.36 -34.64
C GLN A 17 -12.35 -24.14 -36.15
N THR A 18 -11.31 -23.70 -36.87
CA THR A 18 -11.37 -23.61 -38.34
C THR A 18 -11.48 -24.97 -39.03
N LYS A 19 -10.90 -26.04 -38.46
CA LYS A 19 -11.11 -27.42 -38.96
C LYS A 19 -12.50 -27.97 -38.66
N LYS A 20 -13.11 -27.59 -37.53
CA LYS A 20 -14.48 -28.00 -37.16
C LYS A 20 -15.56 -27.17 -37.86
N ALA A 21 -15.25 -25.96 -38.32
CA ALA A 21 -16.17 -25.12 -39.09
C ALA A 21 -16.42 -25.63 -40.52
N ASP A 22 -15.60 -26.56 -41.03
CA ASP A 22 -15.81 -27.23 -42.33
C ASP A 22 -17.02 -28.20 -42.33
N LEU A 23 -17.73 -28.37 -41.21
CA LEU A 23 -18.92 -29.23 -41.10
C LEU A 23 -20.26 -28.48 -41.00
N LYS A 24 -20.30 -27.15 -41.22
CA LYS A 24 -21.56 -26.40 -41.37
C LYS A 24 -21.50 -25.47 -42.59
N PRO A 25 -22.17 -25.80 -43.70
CA PRO A 25 -22.11 -25.01 -44.92
C PRO A 25 -23.16 -23.89 -44.86
N ASN A 26 -22.95 -22.83 -44.07
CA ASN A 26 -23.70 -21.57 -44.32
C ASN A 26 -23.21 -20.30 -43.61
N GLN A 27 -21.90 -20.09 -43.52
CA GLN A 27 -21.38 -18.72 -43.40
C GLN A 27 -20.21 -18.54 -44.36
N SER A 28 -20.30 -17.52 -45.21
CA SER A 28 -19.31 -17.13 -46.21
C SER A 28 -18.03 -16.65 -45.54
N VAL A 29 -17.23 -17.57 -45.01
CA VAL A 29 -15.88 -17.29 -44.56
C VAL A 29 -15.06 -16.98 -45.82
N GLN A 30 -14.66 -15.72 -45.99
CA GLN A 30 -13.84 -15.29 -47.12
C GLN A 30 -12.62 -16.21 -47.24
N ARG A 31 -12.55 -16.96 -48.35
CA ARG A 31 -11.41 -17.83 -48.65
C ARG A 31 -10.16 -16.96 -48.79
N VAL A 32 -9.32 -16.95 -47.76
CA VAL A 32 -8.02 -16.28 -47.78
C VAL A 32 -7.19 -16.83 -48.94
N LYS A 33 -6.76 -15.93 -49.84
CA LYS A 33 -5.95 -16.24 -51.03
C LYS A 33 -4.69 -17.04 -50.65
N ALA A 34 -4.31 -18.02 -51.47
CA ALA A 34 -3.16 -18.90 -51.21
C ALA A 34 -1.84 -18.13 -50.98
N LYS A 35 -1.65 -16.99 -51.67
CA LYS A 35 -0.51 -16.10 -51.48
C LYS A 35 -0.43 -15.55 -50.05
N THR A 36 -1.57 -15.13 -49.50
CA THR A 36 -1.68 -14.63 -48.12
C THR A 36 -1.40 -15.75 -47.12
N ARG A 37 -1.88 -16.98 -47.37
CA ARG A 37 -1.55 -18.13 -46.52
C ARG A 37 -0.05 -18.46 -46.53
N LYS A 38 0.62 -18.41 -47.69
CA LYS A 38 2.08 -18.59 -47.77
C LYS A 38 2.84 -17.51 -47.00
N LYS A 39 2.42 -16.24 -47.12
CA LYS A 39 3.01 -15.12 -46.37
C LYS A 39 2.83 -15.29 -44.86
N ILE A 40 1.63 -15.67 -44.41
CA ILE A 40 1.35 -15.92 -42.98
C ILE A 40 2.15 -17.11 -42.48
N LYS A 41 2.22 -18.23 -43.21
CA LYS A 41 3.05 -19.39 -42.83
C LYS A 41 4.53 -19.05 -42.73
N PHE A 42 5.04 -18.24 -43.66
CA PHE A 42 6.41 -17.76 -43.60
C PHE A 42 6.66 -16.86 -42.38
N GLN A 43 5.73 -15.95 -42.08
CA GLN A 43 5.80 -15.12 -40.87
C GLN A 43 5.71 -15.94 -39.59
N ILE A 44 4.85 -16.95 -39.53
CA ILE A 44 4.77 -17.88 -38.40
C ILE A 44 6.10 -18.64 -38.26
N SER A 45 6.64 -19.18 -39.34
CA SER A 45 7.94 -19.88 -39.31
C SER A 45 9.11 -18.96 -38.91
N MET A 46 9.08 -17.69 -39.33
CA MET A 46 10.02 -16.65 -38.87
C MET A 46 9.86 -16.40 -37.37
N LEU A 47 8.63 -16.19 -36.89
CA LEU A 47 8.34 -15.97 -35.48
C LEU A 47 8.66 -17.20 -34.62
N GLU A 48 8.46 -18.41 -35.14
CA GLU A 48 8.85 -19.67 -34.50
C GLU A 48 10.36 -19.85 -34.45
N ARG A 49 11.10 -19.38 -35.48
CA ARG A 49 12.57 -19.29 -35.45
C ARG A 49 13.08 -18.20 -34.51
N GLU A 50 12.35 -17.09 -34.37
CA GLU A 50 12.64 -16.03 -33.40
C GLU A 50 12.27 -16.43 -31.97
N CYS A 51 11.33 -17.37 -31.80
CA CYS A 51 11.08 -18.12 -30.57
C CYS A 51 12.21 -19.14 -30.31
N LEU A 52 13.45 -18.65 -30.18
CA LEU A 52 14.50 -19.43 -29.55
C LEU A 52 14.07 -19.71 -28.09
N SER A 53 14.25 -20.95 -27.62
CA SER A 53 14.07 -21.33 -26.21
C SER A 53 14.98 -20.53 -25.27
N THR A 54 15.98 -19.84 -25.83
CA THR A 54 16.86 -18.86 -25.20
C THR A 54 16.91 -17.60 -26.08
N GLY A 55 16.21 -16.53 -25.68
CA GLY A 55 16.33 -15.24 -26.36
C GLY A 55 17.73 -14.66 -26.15
N GLY A 56 18.49 -14.45 -27.23
CA GLY A 56 19.78 -13.76 -27.20
C GLY A 56 19.62 -12.24 -27.32
N VAL A 57 20.52 -11.48 -26.69
CA VAL A 57 20.56 -10.02 -26.88
C VAL A 57 21.11 -9.69 -28.25
N THR A 58 20.24 -9.22 -29.15
CA THR A 58 20.64 -8.82 -30.51
C THR A 58 21.41 -7.51 -30.49
N ASN A 59 22.23 -7.27 -31.53
CA ASN A 59 22.93 -5.99 -31.71
C ASN A 59 21.97 -4.78 -31.74
N ALA A 60 20.75 -4.94 -32.25
CA ALA A 60 19.74 -3.89 -32.26
C ALA A 60 19.28 -3.53 -30.83
N ILE A 61 19.03 -4.54 -30.00
CA ILE A 61 18.68 -4.35 -28.58
C ILE A 61 19.85 -3.71 -27.83
N ALA A 62 21.07 -4.23 -27.99
CA ALA A 62 22.27 -3.69 -27.36
C ALA A 62 22.53 -2.22 -27.75
N LYS A 63 22.32 -1.83 -29.01
CA LYS A 63 22.41 -0.43 -29.45
C LYS A 63 21.33 0.44 -28.81
N ARG A 64 20.10 -0.06 -28.66
CA ARG A 64 19.00 0.67 -28.02
C ARG A 64 19.28 0.89 -26.53
N ILE A 65 19.79 -0.14 -25.84
CA ILE A 65 20.17 -0.06 -24.43
C ILE A 65 21.32 0.94 -24.24
N ARG A 66 22.36 0.90 -25.09
CA ARG A 66 23.45 1.89 -25.05
C ARG A 66 22.96 3.33 -25.19
N ARG A 67 22.10 3.60 -26.17
CA ARG A 67 21.48 4.93 -26.33
C ARG A 67 20.67 5.35 -25.11
N TYR A 68 19.98 4.40 -24.49
CA TYR A 68 19.25 4.66 -23.25
C TYR A 68 20.22 5.03 -22.11
N CYS A 69 21.29 4.26 -21.89
CA CYS A 69 22.33 4.56 -20.89
C CYS A 69 22.97 5.94 -21.10
N GLN A 70 23.27 6.31 -22.34
CA GLN A 70 23.83 7.62 -22.69
C GLN A 70 22.89 8.78 -22.38
N ALA A 71 21.57 8.54 -22.36
CA ALA A 71 20.57 9.54 -22.01
C ALA A 71 20.38 9.69 -20.48
N ILE A 72 21.01 8.85 -19.66
CA ILE A 72 20.91 8.94 -18.20
C ILE A 72 21.91 9.99 -17.70
N PRO A 73 21.44 11.08 -17.06
CA PRO A 73 22.33 12.11 -16.54
C PRO A 73 23.12 11.62 -15.32
N ASP A 74 24.26 12.26 -15.08
CA ASP A 74 25.20 12.01 -13.98
C ASP A 74 24.52 11.87 -12.60
N HIS A 75 23.65 12.80 -12.22
CA HIS A 75 22.97 12.80 -10.93
C HIS A 75 22.03 11.59 -10.73
N LYS A 76 21.46 11.06 -11.82
CA LYS A 76 20.67 9.81 -11.76
C LYS A 76 21.58 8.59 -11.61
N LEU A 77 22.74 8.58 -12.26
CA LEU A 77 23.73 7.52 -12.09
C LEU A 77 24.28 7.50 -10.66
N VAL A 78 24.56 8.67 -10.07
CA VAL A 78 24.91 8.80 -8.65
C VAL A 78 23.77 8.29 -7.76
N PHE A 79 22.52 8.67 -8.05
CA PHE A 79 21.35 8.15 -7.35
C PHE A 79 21.29 6.62 -7.41
N PHE A 80 21.58 6.00 -8.57
CA PHE A 80 21.59 4.56 -8.73
C PHE A 80 22.69 3.88 -7.90
N LEU A 81 23.92 4.40 -7.93
CA LEU A 81 25.03 3.86 -7.13
C LEU A 81 24.78 3.91 -5.62
N LEU A 82 23.98 4.88 -5.15
CA LEU A 82 23.61 5.01 -3.76
C LEU A 82 22.42 4.11 -3.38
N ASN A 83 21.37 4.07 -4.20
CA ASN A 83 20.08 3.48 -3.81
C ASN A 83 19.91 2.01 -4.24
N PHE A 84 20.60 1.58 -5.31
CA PHE A 84 20.37 0.25 -5.91
C PHE A 84 21.62 -0.62 -5.85
N PRO A 85 21.45 -1.96 -5.83
CA PRO A 85 22.55 -2.89 -6.05
C PRO A 85 23.25 -2.61 -7.38
N THR A 86 24.57 -2.76 -7.40
CA THR A 86 25.39 -2.56 -8.59
C THR A 86 25.44 -3.77 -9.51
N GLU A 87 25.21 -4.96 -8.95
CA GLU A 87 25.28 -6.26 -9.65
C GLU A 87 24.45 -6.30 -10.95
N PRO A 88 23.17 -5.86 -10.99
CA PRO A 88 22.40 -5.90 -12.24
C PRO A 88 22.97 -4.98 -13.34
N TRP A 89 23.62 -3.89 -12.96
CA TRP A 89 24.28 -2.98 -13.91
C TRP A 89 25.56 -3.59 -14.48
N ALA A 90 26.34 -4.28 -13.66
CA ALA A 90 27.51 -5.04 -14.11
C ALA A 90 27.10 -6.16 -15.09
N GLN A 91 26.09 -6.96 -14.74
CA GLN A 91 25.56 -8.01 -15.61
C GLN A 91 24.99 -7.45 -16.93
N LEU A 92 24.25 -6.33 -16.86
CA LEU A 92 23.77 -5.65 -18.06
C LEU A 92 24.95 -5.22 -18.93
N ALA A 93 25.97 -4.61 -18.33
CA ALA A 93 27.16 -4.17 -19.04
C ALA A 93 27.91 -5.31 -19.73
N ASP A 94 28.04 -6.46 -19.09
CA ASP A 94 28.65 -7.65 -19.67
C ASP A 94 27.86 -8.16 -20.88
N VAL A 95 26.52 -8.18 -20.78
CA VAL A 95 25.63 -8.69 -21.85
C VAL A 95 25.57 -7.76 -23.06
N VAL A 96 25.54 -6.44 -22.87
CA VAL A 96 25.44 -5.46 -23.96
C VAL A 96 26.77 -4.80 -24.34
N HIS A 97 27.86 -5.20 -23.69
CA HIS A 97 29.21 -4.65 -23.81
C HIS A 97 29.23 -3.12 -23.65
N LEU A 98 28.69 -2.64 -22.52
CA LEU A 98 28.73 -1.21 -22.17
C LEU A 98 30.17 -0.76 -21.90
N ARG A 99 30.48 0.47 -22.28
CA ARG A 99 31.76 1.13 -22.02
C ARG A 99 31.54 2.33 -21.09
N PRO A 100 32.59 2.84 -20.42
CA PRO A 100 32.47 4.05 -19.60
C PRO A 100 31.86 5.25 -20.37
N SER A 101 32.21 5.41 -21.65
CA SER A 101 31.67 6.46 -22.52
C SER A 101 30.18 6.29 -22.91
N ASP A 102 29.56 5.17 -22.55
CA ASP A 102 28.11 4.98 -22.70
C ASP A 102 27.32 5.58 -21.52
N PHE A 103 28.01 6.20 -20.55
CA PHE A 103 27.42 6.85 -19.37
C PHE A 103 27.95 8.27 -19.21
N ALA A 104 27.15 9.15 -18.60
CA ALA A 104 27.55 10.51 -18.27
C ALA A 104 28.49 10.61 -17.03
N LEU A 105 28.72 9.49 -16.34
CA LEU A 105 29.53 9.39 -15.13
C LEU A 105 30.65 8.38 -15.34
N ASP A 106 31.88 8.86 -15.59
CA ASP A 106 33.00 8.05 -16.09
C ASP A 106 33.38 6.88 -15.16
N TYR A 107 33.18 7.03 -13.85
CA TYR A 107 33.47 5.98 -12.86
C TYR A 107 32.28 5.06 -12.56
N PHE A 108 31.10 5.27 -13.18
CA PHE A 108 29.89 4.51 -12.88
C PHE A 108 30.09 3.01 -13.12
N LEU A 109 30.60 2.64 -14.30
CA LEU A 109 30.76 1.24 -14.67
C LEU A 109 31.82 0.54 -13.79
N ALA A 110 32.93 1.23 -13.52
CA ALA A 110 33.98 0.73 -12.62
C ALA A 110 33.40 0.47 -11.21
N ALA A 111 32.65 1.44 -10.66
CA ALA A 111 31.93 1.29 -9.41
C ALA A 111 30.93 0.12 -9.42
N CYS A 112 30.26 -0.13 -10.55
CA CYS A 112 29.32 -1.24 -10.69
C CYS A 112 29.99 -2.61 -10.59
N HIS A 113 31.16 -2.77 -11.21
CA HIS A 113 31.97 -4.00 -11.14
C HIS A 113 32.78 -4.13 -9.84
N GLY A 114 32.69 -3.16 -8.92
CA GLY A 114 33.56 -3.12 -7.75
C GLY A 114 35.04 -2.95 -8.10
N GLN A 115 35.33 -2.41 -9.28
CA GLN A 115 36.68 -2.17 -9.79
C GLN A 115 37.05 -0.70 -9.66
N GLY A 116 38.29 -0.43 -9.25
CA GLY A 116 38.84 0.91 -9.13
C GLY A 116 38.41 1.66 -7.86
N GLU A 117 39.19 2.66 -7.50
CA GLU A 117 38.87 3.57 -6.40
C GLU A 117 37.83 4.60 -6.87
N LEU A 118 36.78 4.80 -6.08
CA LEU A 118 35.86 5.90 -6.31
C LEU A 118 36.63 7.21 -6.17
N PRO A 119 36.43 8.21 -7.04
CA PRO A 119 37.08 9.50 -6.88
C PRO A 119 36.80 10.04 -5.45
N PRO A 120 37.82 10.40 -4.66
CA PRO A 120 37.62 10.80 -3.26
C PRO A 120 36.69 12.01 -3.09
N SER A 121 36.64 12.89 -4.09
CA SER A 121 35.74 14.04 -4.15
C SER A 121 34.32 13.71 -4.60
N SER A 122 34.06 12.46 -5.00
CA SER A 122 32.73 12.05 -5.47
C SER A 122 31.74 11.97 -4.31
N LEU A 123 30.48 12.27 -4.62
CA LEU A 123 29.38 12.12 -3.68
C LEU A 123 29.23 10.67 -3.19
N VAL A 124 29.54 9.69 -4.05
CA VAL A 124 29.40 8.27 -3.72
C VAL A 124 30.46 7.84 -2.70
N ALA A 125 31.72 8.27 -2.88
CA ALA A 125 32.80 8.00 -1.92
C ALA A 125 32.49 8.65 -0.56
N THR A 126 32.23 9.96 -0.56
CA THR A 126 31.94 10.73 0.66
C THR A 126 30.72 10.21 1.41
N ALA A 127 29.65 9.81 0.72
CA ALA A 127 28.45 9.26 1.35
C ALA A 127 28.64 7.84 1.91
N ARG A 128 29.48 7.00 1.29
CA ARG A 128 29.77 5.65 1.78
C ARG A 128 30.50 5.68 3.12
N ASP A 129 31.47 6.57 3.24
CA ASP A 129 32.35 6.69 4.41
C ASP A 129 31.79 7.62 5.50
N CYS A 130 30.67 8.30 5.23
CA CYS A 130 30.06 9.23 6.17
C CYS A 130 29.52 8.51 7.42
N ALA A 131 29.99 8.94 8.60
CA ALA A 131 29.42 8.56 9.88
C ALA A 131 28.12 9.35 10.16
N ALA A 132 27.23 8.79 10.98
CA ALA A 132 25.95 9.42 11.29
C ALA A 132 26.12 10.86 11.85
N ALA A 133 27.13 11.09 12.69
CA ALA A 133 27.40 12.41 13.28
C ALA A 133 27.77 13.48 12.24
N ASP A 134 28.42 13.10 11.14
CA ASP A 134 28.85 14.00 10.07
C ASP A 134 27.78 14.23 8.99
N LEU A 135 26.69 13.46 9.04
CA LEU A 135 25.63 13.51 8.05
C LEU A 135 25.03 14.92 7.83
N PRO A 136 24.80 15.75 8.87
CA PRO A 136 24.32 17.12 8.64
C PRO A 136 25.25 17.94 7.73
N ARG A 137 26.57 17.83 7.91
CA ARG A 137 27.57 18.51 7.07
C ARG A 137 27.55 17.97 5.64
N LEU A 138 27.41 16.66 5.48
CA LEU A 138 27.29 16.03 4.16
C LEU A 138 26.03 16.51 3.42
N LEU A 139 24.88 16.62 4.11
CA LEU A 139 23.64 17.12 3.54
C LEU A 139 23.67 18.62 3.20
N GLU A 140 24.51 19.39 3.90
CA GLU A 140 24.80 20.79 3.58
C GLU A 140 25.65 20.90 2.31
N ALA A 141 26.75 20.16 2.24
CA ALA A 141 27.63 20.13 1.06
C ALA A 141 26.94 19.56 -0.19
N HIS A 142 26.01 18.62 -0.02
CA HIS A 142 25.32 17.95 -1.12
C HIS A 142 23.79 17.97 -0.94
N PRO A 143 23.11 19.08 -1.24
CA PRO A 143 21.65 19.21 -1.05
C PRO A 143 20.82 18.15 -1.80
N ALA A 144 21.32 17.61 -2.92
CA ALA A 144 20.65 16.55 -3.66
C ALA A 144 20.44 15.26 -2.83
N LEU A 145 21.33 14.97 -1.86
CA LEU A 145 21.16 13.81 -0.97
C LEU A 145 19.93 13.92 -0.08
N ARG A 146 19.49 15.14 0.25
CA ARG A 146 18.27 15.35 1.05
C ARG A 146 17.04 14.77 0.34
N ARG A 147 17.05 14.69 -1.01
CA ARG A 147 15.99 14.05 -1.82
C ARG A 147 16.08 12.53 -1.86
N CYS A 148 17.15 11.94 -1.34
CA CYS A 148 17.43 10.51 -1.40
C CYS A 148 17.14 9.83 -0.05
N TYR A 149 16.01 10.15 0.57
CA TYR A 149 15.71 9.68 1.92
C TYR A 149 15.74 8.15 2.07
N SER A 150 15.27 7.40 1.06
CA SER A 150 15.32 5.93 1.09
C SER A 150 16.74 5.38 1.25
N TYR A 151 17.73 5.99 0.60
CA TYR A 151 19.15 5.67 0.78
C TYR A 151 19.60 5.98 2.22
N LEU A 152 19.36 7.21 2.69
CA LEU A 152 19.76 7.64 4.03
C LEU A 152 19.18 6.72 5.11
N ARG A 153 17.88 6.42 5.00
CA ARG A 153 17.16 5.52 5.90
C ARG A 153 17.79 4.13 5.93
N LYS A 154 18.11 3.53 4.76
CA LYS A 154 18.71 2.20 4.68
C LYS A 154 20.16 2.20 5.19
N ARG A 155 20.95 3.23 4.86
CA ARG A 155 22.38 3.34 5.23
C ARG A 155 22.61 3.56 6.71
N PHE A 156 21.72 4.30 7.36
CA PHE A 156 21.83 4.66 8.78
C PHE A 156 20.79 3.93 9.65
N GLU A 157 20.10 2.92 9.12
CA GLU A 157 19.10 2.10 9.84
C GLU A 157 18.02 2.93 10.57
N GLY A 158 17.66 4.08 10.00
CA GLY A 158 16.71 5.03 10.59
C GLY A 158 17.28 5.92 11.71
N ALA A 159 18.51 5.69 12.17
CA ALA A 159 19.16 6.46 13.24
C ALA A 159 19.77 7.78 12.73
N LEU A 160 18.94 8.64 12.15
CA LEU A 160 19.37 9.95 11.63
C LEU A 160 19.46 11.00 12.74
N PRO A 161 20.54 11.81 12.81
CA PRO A 161 20.61 12.92 13.76
C PRO A 161 19.48 13.93 13.56
N PRO A 162 19.04 14.64 14.62
CA PRO A 162 17.97 15.64 14.55
C PRO A 162 18.13 16.65 13.40
N ALA A 163 19.33 17.21 13.23
CA ALA A 163 19.61 18.17 12.16
C ALA A 163 19.48 17.55 10.76
N ALA A 164 19.88 16.28 10.58
CA ALA A 164 19.74 15.58 9.31
C ALA A 164 18.27 15.30 8.99
N ARG A 165 17.47 14.91 9.99
CA ARG A 165 16.02 14.68 9.82
C ARG A 165 15.28 15.94 9.41
N LEU A 166 15.60 17.07 10.05
CA LEU A 166 15.07 18.38 9.64
C LEU A 166 15.47 18.72 8.20
N ALA A 167 16.76 18.56 7.85
CA ALA A 167 17.24 18.84 6.50
C ALA A 167 16.54 17.98 5.43
N VAL A 168 16.28 16.70 5.73
CA VAL A 168 15.48 15.81 4.87
C VAL A 168 14.04 16.30 4.79
N ALA A 169 13.39 16.58 5.92
CA ALA A 169 11.99 17.02 5.98
C ALA A 169 11.74 18.33 5.22
N GLN A 170 12.77 19.17 5.05
CA GLN A 170 12.69 20.41 4.28
C GLN A 170 12.74 20.22 2.76
N LEU A 171 13.42 19.20 2.23
CA LEU A 171 13.73 19.12 0.79
C LEU A 171 13.38 17.79 0.12
N ALA A 172 13.25 16.69 0.88
CA ALA A 172 12.81 15.41 0.32
C ALA A 172 11.40 15.52 -0.25
N PRO A 173 11.03 14.74 -1.30
CA PRO A 173 9.67 14.73 -1.82
C PRO A 173 8.64 14.58 -0.69
N LEU A 174 7.61 15.44 -0.67
CA LEU A 174 6.67 15.50 0.45
C LEU A 174 5.98 14.16 0.71
N GLU A 175 5.66 13.41 -0.34
CA GLU A 175 5.16 12.03 -0.21
C GLU A 175 6.12 11.11 0.58
N ASP A 176 7.44 11.18 0.35
CA ASP A 176 8.40 10.37 1.10
C ASP A 176 8.45 10.80 2.57
N VAL A 177 8.42 12.11 2.84
CA VAL A 177 8.42 12.65 4.20
C VAL A 177 7.17 12.23 4.97
N LEU A 178 5.99 12.28 4.35
CA LEU A 178 4.73 11.86 4.98
C LEU A 178 4.67 10.33 5.17
N TRP A 179 5.23 9.57 4.22
CA TRP A 179 5.25 8.11 4.29
C TRP A 179 6.08 7.60 5.47
N PHE A 180 7.22 8.24 5.75
CA PHE A 180 8.13 7.88 6.83
C PHE A 180 8.14 8.91 7.96
N PHE A 181 7.00 9.60 8.15
CA PHE A 181 6.93 10.72 9.08
C PHE A 181 7.29 10.31 10.51
N GLU A 182 6.79 9.17 10.99
CA GLU A 182 7.04 8.69 12.35
C GLU A 182 8.54 8.50 12.60
N GLU A 183 9.29 7.98 11.61
CA GLU A 183 10.74 7.82 11.72
C GLU A 183 11.46 9.18 11.81
N LEU A 184 11.04 10.14 10.97
CA LEU A 184 11.61 11.50 10.95
C LEU A 184 11.26 12.31 12.20
N HIS A 185 10.07 12.10 12.75
CA HIS A 185 9.50 12.88 13.84
C HIS A 185 9.92 12.40 15.25
N THR A 186 10.43 11.18 15.41
CA THR A 186 10.76 10.61 16.74
C THR A 186 11.77 11.43 17.58
N GLY A 187 11.58 11.62 18.88
CA GLY A 187 12.61 12.17 19.78
C GLY A 187 13.02 13.62 19.51
N ALA A 188 14.27 13.99 19.86
CA ALA A 188 14.73 15.38 19.79
C ALA A 188 14.73 15.93 18.36
N GLY A 189 14.09 17.09 18.13
CA GLY A 189 13.95 17.71 16.81
C GLY A 189 12.69 17.35 16.04
N GLY A 190 11.78 16.54 16.62
CA GLY A 190 10.48 16.22 16.02
C GLY A 190 9.64 17.45 15.67
N GLU A 191 9.60 18.45 16.55
CA GLU A 191 8.89 19.72 16.33
C GLU A 191 9.41 20.50 15.11
N GLY A 192 10.71 20.40 14.81
CA GLY A 192 11.31 21.01 13.63
C GLY A 192 10.80 20.35 12.35
N VAL A 193 10.70 19.02 12.36
CA VAL A 193 10.16 18.23 11.25
C VAL A 193 8.67 18.54 11.05
N GLU A 194 7.88 18.59 12.12
CA GLU A 194 6.47 19.00 12.06
C GLU A 194 6.30 20.37 11.42
N ARG A 195 7.03 21.38 11.90
CA ARG A 195 6.95 22.74 11.39
C ARG A 195 7.35 22.82 9.92
N ALA A 196 8.39 22.09 9.51
CA ALA A 196 8.80 22.02 8.11
C ALA A 196 7.71 21.40 7.23
N VAL A 197 7.09 20.29 7.66
CA VAL A 197 6.02 19.62 6.91
C VAL A 197 4.77 20.49 6.84
N ALA A 198 4.35 21.09 7.95
CA ALA A 198 3.21 22.00 8.00
C ALA A 198 3.40 23.21 7.09
N ALA A 199 4.58 23.84 7.12
CA ALA A 199 4.90 24.97 6.25
C ALA A 199 4.84 24.60 4.76
N ARG A 200 5.34 23.42 4.38
CA ARG A 200 5.29 22.91 2.99
C ARG A 200 3.86 22.63 2.52
N LEU A 201 3.04 22.03 3.38
CA LEU A 201 1.62 21.79 3.10
C LEU A 201 0.83 23.10 2.98
N ALA A 202 1.10 24.07 3.87
CA ALA A 202 0.49 25.40 3.82
C ALA A 202 0.89 26.18 2.56
N ALA A 203 2.12 26.01 2.08
CA ALA A 203 2.60 26.56 0.82
C ALA A 203 1.97 25.88 -0.43
N GLY A 204 1.14 24.85 -0.24
CA GLY A 204 0.46 24.15 -1.33
C GLY A 204 1.36 23.18 -2.09
N GLU A 205 2.46 22.72 -1.50
CA GLU A 205 3.34 21.75 -2.16
C GLU A 205 2.57 20.45 -2.48
N PRO A 206 2.59 19.98 -3.75
CA PRO A 206 1.87 18.76 -4.11
C PRO A 206 2.50 17.52 -3.47
N ILE A 207 1.69 16.75 -2.74
CA ILE A 207 2.15 15.51 -2.11
C ILE A 207 2.69 14.53 -3.16
N ALA A 208 1.96 14.29 -4.25
CA ALA A 208 2.32 13.29 -5.28
C ALA A 208 3.19 13.83 -6.43
N ALA A 209 4.11 14.75 -6.17
CA ALA A 209 4.96 15.35 -7.20
C ALA A 209 5.96 14.37 -7.86
N SER A 210 6.22 13.23 -7.21
CA SER A 210 7.28 12.28 -7.58
C SER A 210 6.95 11.40 -8.79
N GLY A 211 5.70 11.45 -9.29
CA GLY A 211 5.19 10.53 -10.31
C GLY A 211 5.05 9.08 -9.85
N ARG A 212 5.32 8.77 -8.57
CA ARG A 212 5.25 7.41 -8.02
C ARG A 212 3.84 6.99 -7.60
N GLU A 213 2.90 7.94 -7.52
CA GLU A 213 1.48 7.73 -7.16
C GLU A 213 1.24 6.86 -5.91
N ARG A 214 2.16 6.86 -4.94
CA ARG A 214 2.03 6.06 -3.70
C ARG A 214 1.00 6.63 -2.74
N SER A 215 0.69 7.92 -2.88
CA SER A 215 -0.31 8.64 -2.11
C SER A 215 -1.74 8.33 -2.56
N SER A 216 -2.13 7.05 -2.52
CA SER A 216 -3.51 6.63 -2.74
C SER A 216 -4.44 7.20 -1.67
N TYR A 217 -5.75 7.27 -1.94
CA TYR A 217 -6.73 7.72 -0.94
C TYR A 217 -6.61 6.92 0.37
N GLY A 218 -6.50 5.59 0.28
CA GLY A 218 -6.31 4.73 1.44
C GLY A 218 -5.09 5.10 2.28
N LYS A 219 -3.94 5.35 1.62
CA LYS A 219 -2.73 5.75 2.33
C LYS A 219 -2.88 7.13 2.97
N LEU A 220 -3.48 8.08 2.27
CA LEU A 220 -3.71 9.43 2.82
C LEU A 220 -4.60 9.39 4.06
N MET A 221 -5.63 8.53 4.05
CA MET A 221 -6.49 8.33 5.22
C MET A 221 -5.76 7.68 6.39
N GLU A 222 -4.91 6.68 6.13
CA GLU A 222 -4.03 6.10 7.15
C GLU A 222 -3.17 7.19 7.80
N ARG A 223 -2.50 8.00 6.98
CA ARG A 223 -1.66 9.11 7.44
C ARG A 223 -2.48 10.14 8.22
N LEU A 224 -3.65 10.53 7.71
CA LEU A 224 -4.56 11.46 8.38
C LEU A 224 -4.91 11.00 9.80
N LEU A 225 -5.32 9.74 9.96
CA LEU A 225 -5.65 9.18 11.27
C LEU A 225 -4.42 9.15 12.19
N THR A 226 -3.24 8.79 11.67
CA THR A 226 -1.98 8.87 12.44
C THR A 226 -1.69 10.29 12.92
N PHE A 227 -1.76 11.30 12.05
CA PHE A 227 -1.50 12.69 12.44
C PHE A 227 -2.49 13.20 13.48
N ARG A 228 -3.77 12.81 13.39
CA ARG A 228 -4.77 13.13 14.42
C ARG A 228 -4.42 12.48 15.77
N LYS A 229 -3.97 11.22 15.78
CA LYS A 229 -3.52 10.52 17.01
C LYS A 229 -2.29 11.17 17.63
N LEU A 230 -1.40 11.73 16.82
CA LEU A 230 -0.23 12.49 17.27
C LEU A 230 -0.55 13.92 17.71
N GLY A 231 -1.80 14.38 17.61
CA GLY A 231 -2.18 15.76 17.94
C GLY A 231 -1.77 16.80 16.89
N LEU A 232 -1.37 16.37 15.69
CA LEU A 232 -0.87 17.22 14.61
C LEU A 232 -2.02 17.70 13.71
N ALA A 233 -2.90 18.53 14.30
CA ALA A 233 -4.14 18.98 13.67
C ALA A 233 -3.93 19.75 12.36
N ASP A 234 -2.88 20.57 12.28
CA ASP A 234 -2.58 21.39 11.10
C ASP A 234 -2.21 20.51 9.90
N ILE A 235 -1.26 19.59 10.08
CA ILE A 235 -0.85 18.61 9.05
C ILE A 235 -2.05 17.76 8.64
N ALA A 236 -2.83 17.28 9.61
CA ALA A 236 -4.04 16.50 9.36
C ALA A 236 -5.05 17.26 8.48
N SER A 237 -5.30 18.55 8.76
CA SER A 237 -6.27 19.34 7.97
C SER A 237 -5.88 19.48 6.49
N HIS A 238 -4.58 19.64 6.20
CA HIS A 238 -4.09 19.71 4.82
C HIS A 238 -4.20 18.36 4.09
N ILE A 239 -3.93 17.26 4.80
CA ILE A 239 -4.07 15.91 4.23
C ILE A 239 -5.53 15.58 3.97
N GLU A 240 -6.44 15.98 4.86
CA GLU A 240 -7.89 15.82 4.70
C GLU A 240 -8.36 16.43 3.36
N ALA A 241 -8.01 17.70 3.11
CA ALA A 241 -8.36 18.37 1.86
C ALA A 241 -7.74 17.69 0.62
N TYR A 242 -6.52 17.16 0.73
CA TYR A 242 -5.88 16.43 -0.38
C TYR A 242 -6.53 15.06 -0.62
N ALA A 243 -6.92 14.36 0.44
CA ALA A 243 -7.61 13.07 0.39
C ALA A 243 -8.98 13.21 -0.28
N ASP A 244 -9.75 14.24 0.04
CA ASP A 244 -11.06 14.50 -0.59
C ASP A 244 -10.92 14.76 -2.10
N ARG A 245 -9.93 15.56 -2.52
CA ARG A 245 -9.65 15.76 -3.95
C ARG A 245 -9.27 14.45 -4.65
N ARG A 246 -8.51 13.58 -3.98
CA ARG A 246 -8.13 12.28 -4.54
C ARG A 246 -9.31 11.33 -4.65
N MET A 247 -10.14 11.25 -3.62
CA MET A 247 -11.37 10.46 -3.61
C MET A 247 -12.35 10.92 -4.71
N ALA A 248 -12.47 12.24 -4.93
CA ALA A 248 -13.28 12.81 -5.99
C ALA A 248 -12.85 12.37 -7.41
N GLY A 249 -11.63 11.86 -7.59
CA GLY A 249 -11.15 11.28 -8.85
C GLY A 249 -11.41 9.77 -9.02
N ILE A 250 -11.84 9.06 -7.97
CA ILE A 250 -12.02 7.60 -8.02
C ILE A 250 -13.39 7.28 -8.60
N ARG A 251 -13.42 6.43 -9.64
CA ARG A 251 -14.65 5.97 -10.28
C ARG A 251 -14.58 4.47 -10.51
N LEU A 252 -15.70 3.79 -10.27
CA LEU A 252 -15.87 2.38 -10.64
C LEU A 252 -16.90 2.30 -11.76
N ALA A 253 -16.61 1.51 -12.79
CA ALA A 253 -17.58 1.27 -13.86
C ALA A 253 -18.79 0.49 -13.30
N GLY A 254 -20.01 0.93 -13.63
CA GLY A 254 -21.25 0.33 -13.11
C GLY A 254 -21.60 0.71 -11.66
N ALA A 255 -20.94 1.75 -11.14
CA ALA A 255 -21.16 2.36 -9.82
C ALA A 255 -22.61 2.48 -9.36
N ASP A 256 -23.47 2.90 -10.28
CA ASP A 256 -24.85 3.27 -10.05
C ASP A 256 -25.81 2.08 -9.89
N LYS A 257 -25.38 0.88 -10.30
CA LYS A 257 -26.26 -0.28 -10.41
C LYS A 257 -26.23 -1.21 -9.20
N ALA A 258 -25.14 -1.24 -8.44
CA ALA A 258 -24.97 -2.17 -7.34
C ALA A 258 -25.19 -1.53 -5.97
N ARG A 259 -25.96 -2.22 -5.12
CA ARG A 259 -26.13 -1.91 -3.71
C ARG A 259 -25.12 -2.68 -2.89
N VAL A 260 -24.32 -1.96 -2.11
CA VAL A 260 -23.26 -2.55 -1.29
C VAL A 260 -23.54 -2.27 0.18
N ALA A 261 -23.27 -3.25 1.04
CA ALA A 261 -23.26 -3.04 2.48
C ALA A 261 -21.86 -3.37 3.02
N VAL A 262 -21.22 -2.38 3.64
CA VAL A 262 -19.96 -2.56 4.36
C VAL A 262 -20.32 -2.87 5.81
N LEU A 263 -19.98 -4.09 6.25
CA LEU A 263 -20.21 -4.56 7.60
C LEU A 263 -18.87 -4.52 8.33
N GLY A 264 -18.68 -3.51 9.17
CA GLY A 264 -17.43 -3.31 9.93
C GLY A 264 -17.48 -3.95 11.31
N ASP A 265 -16.48 -4.73 11.65
CA ASP A 265 -16.32 -5.29 12.99
C ASP A 265 -15.90 -4.20 13.98
N CYS A 266 -16.66 -4.03 15.06
CA CYS A 266 -16.33 -3.16 16.19
C CYS A 266 -16.28 -3.94 17.51
N SER A 267 -15.96 -5.24 17.46
CA SER A 267 -15.65 -6.04 18.66
C SER A 267 -14.38 -5.55 19.37
N ALA A 268 -14.16 -5.99 20.62
CA ALA A 268 -13.14 -5.43 21.52
C ALA A 268 -11.69 -5.42 20.97
N SER A 269 -11.34 -6.31 20.05
CA SER A 269 -10.00 -6.40 19.44
C SER A 269 -9.86 -5.65 18.12
N MET A 270 -10.91 -4.97 17.65
CA MET A 270 -11.07 -4.64 16.22
C MET A 270 -11.08 -3.13 15.91
N GLU A 271 -10.32 -2.33 16.67
CA GLU A 271 -10.12 -0.90 16.35
C GLU A 271 -9.60 -0.70 14.90
N VAL A 272 -8.70 -1.58 14.47
CA VAL A 272 -8.18 -1.60 13.09
C VAL A 272 -9.27 -1.84 12.05
N ALA A 273 -10.29 -2.66 12.36
CA ALA A 273 -11.42 -2.85 11.46
C ALA A 273 -12.34 -1.63 11.45
N ILE A 274 -12.50 -0.90 12.55
CA ILE A 274 -13.29 0.34 12.57
C ILE A 274 -12.69 1.35 11.58
N GLU A 275 -11.38 1.59 11.67
CA GLU A 275 -10.67 2.50 10.77
C GLU A 275 -10.76 2.04 9.31
N THR A 276 -10.45 0.77 9.05
CA THR A 276 -10.47 0.22 7.69
C THR A 276 -11.87 0.22 7.09
N SER A 277 -12.90 -0.12 7.87
CA SER A 277 -14.31 -0.12 7.42
C SER A 277 -14.81 1.28 7.14
N SER A 278 -14.39 2.27 7.94
CA SER A 278 -14.75 3.68 7.70
C SER A 278 -14.14 4.17 6.38
N ILE A 279 -12.88 3.84 6.12
CA ILE A 279 -12.18 4.19 4.88
C ILE A 279 -12.82 3.47 3.69
N LEU A 280 -13.06 2.16 3.78
CA LEU A 280 -13.76 1.41 2.74
C LEU A 280 -15.19 1.92 2.53
N GLY A 281 -15.90 2.25 3.60
CA GLY A 281 -17.22 2.88 3.58
C GLY A 281 -17.20 4.16 2.76
N SER A 282 -16.30 5.11 3.08
CA SER A 282 -16.19 6.36 2.31
C SER A 282 -15.89 6.13 0.83
N LEU A 283 -14.96 5.25 0.54
CA LEU A 283 -14.54 4.95 -0.83
C LEU A 283 -15.67 4.31 -1.64
N LEU A 284 -16.36 3.34 -1.04
CA LEU A 284 -17.46 2.63 -1.68
C LEU A 284 -18.73 3.48 -1.71
N SER A 285 -18.98 4.40 -0.78
CA SER A 285 -20.10 5.34 -0.86
C SER A 285 -19.86 6.41 -1.93
N ALA A 286 -18.60 6.80 -2.17
CA ALA A 286 -18.25 7.68 -3.28
C ALA A 286 -18.36 7.00 -4.65
N CYS A 287 -18.10 5.68 -4.73
CA CYS A 287 -18.03 4.94 -5.99
C CYS A 287 -19.23 4.03 -6.26
N LEU A 288 -20.06 3.72 -5.27
CA LEU A 288 -21.17 2.76 -5.32
C LEU A 288 -22.28 3.25 -4.38
N ARG A 289 -23.45 2.60 -4.40
CA ARG A 289 -24.50 2.82 -3.40
C ARG A 289 -24.21 2.00 -2.13
N ALA A 290 -23.14 2.37 -1.44
CA ALA A 290 -22.69 1.66 -0.25
C ALA A 290 -23.25 2.25 1.05
N GLU A 291 -23.69 1.38 1.95
CA GLU A 291 -24.07 1.70 3.32
C GLU A 291 -23.04 1.10 4.29
N LEU A 292 -22.54 1.89 5.25
CA LEU A 292 -21.66 1.41 6.31
C LEU A 292 -22.47 1.15 7.58
N VAL A 293 -22.35 -0.05 8.12
CA VAL A 293 -22.86 -0.43 9.44
C VAL A 293 -21.79 -1.17 10.22
N PHE A 294 -21.75 -0.98 11.52
CA PHE A 294 -20.84 -1.70 12.40
C PHE A 294 -21.57 -2.79 13.19
N PHE A 295 -20.84 -3.83 13.57
CA PHE A 295 -21.37 -4.90 14.39
C PHE A 295 -20.42 -5.29 15.52
N ASN A 296 -21.02 -5.65 16.63
CA ASN A 296 -20.45 -6.44 17.71
C ASN A 296 -21.53 -7.44 18.17
N ASP A 297 -21.94 -7.48 19.44
CA ASP A 297 -23.18 -8.16 19.87
C ASP A 297 -24.46 -7.36 19.52
N ARG A 298 -24.28 -6.09 19.14
CA ARG A 298 -25.30 -5.12 18.72
C ARG A 298 -25.02 -4.63 17.31
N LEU A 299 -26.03 -3.97 16.75
CA LEU A 299 -25.91 -3.22 15.51
C LEU A 299 -25.60 -1.76 15.86
N VAL A 300 -24.53 -1.22 15.29
CA VAL A 300 -24.09 0.15 15.53
C VAL A 300 -24.14 0.92 14.21
N PHE A 301 -24.89 2.02 14.20
CA PHE A 301 -24.95 2.94 13.07
C PHE A 301 -24.11 4.16 13.39
N PRO A 302 -23.16 4.54 12.52
CA PRO A 302 -22.49 5.81 12.69
C PRO A 302 -23.49 6.96 12.50
N SER A 303 -23.28 8.07 13.21
CA SER A 303 -24.10 9.28 13.09
C SER A 303 -24.06 9.92 11.69
N VAL A 304 -22.98 9.65 10.94
CA VAL A 304 -22.78 10.10 9.57
C VAL A 304 -22.36 8.93 8.69
N ALA A 305 -22.96 8.82 7.50
CA ALA A 305 -22.48 7.90 6.48
C ALA A 305 -21.21 8.51 5.87
N PRO A 306 -20.06 7.82 5.92
CA PRO A 306 -18.83 8.46 5.50
C PRO A 306 -18.85 8.68 3.99
N ALA A 307 -18.72 9.93 3.56
CA ALA A 307 -18.65 10.32 2.15
C ALA A 307 -17.34 11.04 1.80
N GLY A 308 -16.50 11.33 2.80
CA GLY A 308 -15.15 11.87 2.63
C GLY A 308 -14.28 11.76 3.87
N ALA A 309 -13.10 12.37 3.81
CA ALA A 309 -12.06 12.24 4.82
C ALA A 309 -12.52 12.75 6.19
N ARG A 310 -13.26 13.87 6.22
CA ARG A 310 -13.85 14.44 7.43
C ARG A 310 -14.80 13.46 8.12
N ASP A 311 -15.68 12.82 7.35
CA ASP A 311 -16.67 11.90 7.89
C ASP A 311 -16.01 10.64 8.42
N VAL A 312 -14.98 10.13 7.74
CA VAL A 312 -14.18 9.00 8.25
C VAL A 312 -13.60 9.33 9.63
N VAL A 313 -13.04 10.53 9.81
CA VAL A 313 -12.51 10.96 11.12
C VAL A 313 -13.63 11.07 12.16
N ALA A 314 -14.82 11.53 11.77
CA ALA A 314 -15.97 11.58 12.68
C ALA A 314 -16.41 10.18 13.12
N VAL A 315 -16.54 9.25 12.17
CA VAL A 315 -16.95 7.86 12.42
C VAL A 315 -15.94 7.14 13.33
N THR A 316 -14.64 7.24 13.06
CA THR A 316 -13.61 6.59 13.90
C THR A 316 -13.53 7.19 15.31
N ARG A 317 -13.94 8.44 15.49
CA ARG A 317 -14.06 9.05 16.82
C ARG A 317 -15.33 8.65 17.55
N GLU A 318 -16.40 8.34 16.85
CA GLU A 318 -17.69 7.96 17.44
C GLU A 318 -17.71 6.48 17.83
N VAL A 319 -17.33 5.62 16.90
CA VAL A 319 -17.41 4.16 17.07
C VAL A 319 -16.24 3.66 17.93
N ARG A 320 -16.51 2.70 18.80
CA ARG A 320 -15.53 2.12 19.74
C ARG A 320 -15.49 0.61 19.60
N ALA A 321 -14.29 0.04 19.70
CA ALA A 321 -14.07 -1.39 19.78
C ALA A 321 -14.53 -1.92 21.15
N GLU A 322 -15.61 -2.70 21.18
CA GLU A 322 -16.13 -3.30 22.41
C GLU A 322 -16.90 -4.59 22.15
N ARG A 323 -16.98 -5.45 23.19
CA ARG A 323 -17.85 -6.64 23.24
C ARG A 323 -17.46 -7.77 22.26
N CYS A 324 -18.43 -8.64 21.99
CA CYS A 324 -18.30 -9.87 21.20
C CYS A 324 -18.46 -9.63 19.68
N THR A 325 -18.26 -10.70 18.89
CA THR A 325 -18.22 -10.63 17.43
C THR A 325 -19.42 -11.35 16.82
N SER A 326 -20.38 -10.59 16.25
CA SER A 326 -21.59 -11.11 15.59
C SER A 326 -21.88 -10.41 14.25
N PRO A 327 -21.14 -10.72 13.16
CA PRO A 327 -21.49 -10.24 11.83
C PRO A 327 -22.93 -10.60 11.41
N ALA A 328 -23.48 -11.71 11.92
CA ALA A 328 -24.88 -12.08 11.71
C ALA A 328 -25.86 -10.98 12.13
N ARG A 329 -25.53 -10.19 13.17
CA ARG A 329 -26.38 -9.10 13.66
C ARG A 329 -26.55 -7.99 12.63
N ALA A 330 -25.50 -7.62 11.92
CA ALA A 330 -25.58 -6.62 10.85
C ALA A 330 -26.34 -7.15 9.62
N LEU A 331 -26.12 -8.41 9.24
CA LEU A 331 -26.88 -9.04 8.16
C LEU A 331 -28.38 -9.13 8.48
N TYR A 332 -28.73 -9.40 9.74
CA TYR A 332 -30.12 -9.56 10.17
C TYR A 332 -30.98 -8.32 9.89
N LYS A 333 -30.40 -7.11 9.93
CA LYS A 333 -31.07 -5.88 9.51
C LYS A 333 -31.66 -6.01 8.10
N TYR A 334 -30.79 -6.31 7.13
CA TYR A 334 -31.16 -6.40 5.72
C TYR A 334 -32.12 -7.56 5.45
N TYR A 335 -31.92 -8.69 6.15
CA TYR A 335 -32.83 -9.83 6.09
C TYR A 335 -34.23 -9.48 6.61
N LYS A 336 -34.34 -8.85 7.79
CA LYS A 336 -35.61 -8.47 8.40
C LYS A 336 -36.38 -7.46 7.55
N MET A 337 -35.67 -6.49 6.97
CA MET A 337 -36.25 -5.48 6.08
C MET A 337 -36.52 -6.00 4.66
N LYS A 338 -36.12 -7.23 4.34
CA LYS A 338 -36.13 -7.79 2.98
C LYS A 338 -35.46 -6.85 1.96
N GLN A 339 -34.42 -6.15 2.40
CA GLN A 339 -33.69 -5.18 1.59
C GLN A 339 -32.68 -5.92 0.71
N PRO A 340 -32.77 -5.83 -0.64
CA PRO A 340 -31.81 -6.46 -1.52
C PRO A 340 -30.49 -5.69 -1.52
N VAL A 341 -29.38 -6.41 -1.30
CA VAL A 341 -27.99 -5.95 -1.32
C VAL A 341 -27.20 -6.90 -2.20
N ASP A 342 -26.55 -6.38 -3.23
CA ASP A 342 -25.83 -7.18 -4.23
C ASP A 342 -24.51 -7.73 -3.66
N LEU A 343 -23.81 -6.92 -2.86
CA LEU A 343 -22.52 -7.29 -2.28
C LEU A 343 -22.43 -6.87 -0.82
N PHE A 344 -22.12 -7.83 0.05
CA PHE A 344 -21.74 -7.59 1.43
C PHE A 344 -20.22 -7.62 1.56
N VAL A 345 -19.62 -6.51 2.00
CA VAL A 345 -18.19 -6.42 2.31
C VAL A 345 -18.04 -6.55 3.83
N VAL A 346 -17.59 -7.70 4.31
CA VAL A 346 -17.40 -7.96 5.75
C VAL A 346 -15.94 -7.67 6.10
N VAL A 347 -15.72 -6.73 7.01
CA VAL A 347 -14.39 -6.29 7.44
C VAL A 347 -14.16 -6.76 8.88
N SER A 348 -13.41 -7.85 9.08
CA SER A 348 -13.30 -8.55 10.37
C SER A 348 -12.06 -9.45 10.43
N ASP A 349 -11.68 -9.93 11.61
CA ASP A 349 -10.71 -11.03 11.76
C ASP A 349 -11.35 -12.43 11.59
N GLU A 350 -12.64 -12.49 11.26
CA GLU A 350 -13.43 -13.72 11.02
C GLU A 350 -13.66 -14.60 12.26
N GLU A 351 -13.44 -14.09 13.47
CA GLU A 351 -13.66 -14.82 14.73
C GLU A 351 -15.10 -14.67 15.26
N GLU A 352 -16.10 -14.98 14.44
CA GLU A 352 -17.50 -14.97 14.88
C GLU A 352 -17.72 -15.92 16.06
N ASN A 353 -18.28 -15.40 17.16
CA ASN A 353 -18.46 -16.13 18.41
C ASN A 353 -19.86 -15.96 19.03
N THR A 354 -20.73 -15.12 18.46
CA THR A 354 -22.06 -14.83 18.99
C THR A 354 -23.11 -14.95 17.89
N PRO A 355 -24.15 -15.79 18.05
CA PRO A 355 -25.22 -15.91 17.06
C PRO A 355 -26.22 -14.74 17.14
N CYS A 356 -26.91 -14.46 16.03
CA CYS A 356 -28.04 -13.55 15.96
C CYS A 356 -29.31 -14.34 15.63
N GLU A 357 -30.34 -14.27 16.48
CA GLU A 357 -31.58 -15.07 16.35
C GLU A 357 -31.30 -16.57 16.18
N GLY A 358 -30.32 -17.09 16.93
CA GLY A 358 -29.92 -18.50 16.90
C GLY A 358 -29.13 -18.93 15.66
N MET A 359 -28.75 -18.01 14.78
CA MET A 359 -27.99 -18.30 13.56
C MET A 359 -26.64 -17.59 13.54
N MET A 360 -25.61 -18.28 13.04
CA MET A 360 -24.32 -17.69 12.68
C MET A 360 -24.43 -17.02 11.31
N PHE A 361 -23.46 -16.18 10.94
CA PHE A 361 -23.54 -15.38 9.71
C PHE A 361 -23.72 -16.24 8.46
N ALA A 362 -22.99 -17.35 8.33
CA ALA A 362 -23.08 -18.22 7.17
C ALA A 362 -24.48 -18.85 7.00
N ASP A 363 -25.11 -19.25 8.12
CA ASP A 363 -26.48 -19.79 8.11
C ASP A 363 -27.49 -18.72 7.71
N LEU A 364 -27.40 -17.55 8.34
CA LEU A 364 -28.28 -16.42 8.05
C LEU A 364 -28.10 -15.92 6.61
N PHE A 365 -26.89 -15.94 6.07
CA PHE A 365 -26.61 -15.52 4.69
C PHE A 365 -27.16 -16.51 3.66
N ALA A 366 -27.04 -17.81 3.91
CA ALA A 366 -27.69 -18.82 3.06
C ALA A 366 -29.21 -18.60 3.04
N LYS A 367 -29.82 -18.31 4.20
CA LYS A 367 -31.25 -17.98 4.30
C LYS A 367 -31.60 -16.67 3.58
N TYR A 368 -30.76 -15.64 3.72
CA TYR A 368 -30.93 -14.36 3.03
C TYR A 368 -30.89 -14.54 1.50
N ARG A 369 -29.98 -15.35 0.97
CA ARG A 369 -29.97 -15.67 -0.47
C ARG A 369 -31.22 -16.39 -0.91
N ALA A 370 -31.69 -17.37 -0.14
CA ALA A 370 -32.89 -18.13 -0.50
C ALA A 370 -34.15 -17.26 -0.53
N GLU A 371 -34.30 -16.34 0.42
CA GLU A 371 -35.56 -15.62 0.63
C GLU A 371 -35.58 -14.17 0.14
N VAL A 372 -34.43 -13.51 0.02
CA VAL A 372 -34.34 -12.06 -0.22
C VAL A 372 -33.65 -11.76 -1.52
N HIS A 373 -32.41 -12.24 -1.70
CA HIS A 373 -31.61 -11.94 -2.89
C HIS A 373 -30.70 -13.10 -3.28
N PRO A 374 -31.15 -14.02 -4.16
CA PRO A 374 -30.40 -15.23 -4.55
C PRO A 374 -29.00 -14.97 -5.10
N ARG A 375 -28.77 -13.77 -5.62
CA ARG A 375 -27.51 -13.35 -6.26
C ARG A 375 -26.59 -12.56 -5.34
N ALA A 376 -26.97 -12.34 -4.08
CA ALA A 376 -26.11 -11.64 -3.13
C ALA A 376 -24.77 -12.36 -2.96
N GLN A 377 -23.69 -11.58 -2.96
CA GLN A 377 -22.32 -12.03 -2.80
C GLN A 377 -21.72 -11.54 -1.49
N VAL A 378 -20.63 -12.18 -1.07
CA VAL A 378 -19.83 -11.79 0.10
C VAL A 378 -18.39 -11.61 -0.31
N PHE A 379 -17.82 -10.48 0.11
CA PHE A 379 -16.40 -10.20 0.03
C PHE A 379 -15.85 -10.01 1.45
N LEU A 380 -14.74 -10.68 1.77
CA LEU A 380 -14.11 -10.61 3.08
C LEU A 380 -12.87 -9.71 3.03
N ALA A 381 -12.87 -8.61 3.78
CA ALA A 381 -11.68 -7.83 4.09
C ALA A 381 -11.16 -8.26 5.46
N SER A 382 -10.21 -9.20 5.45
CA SER A 382 -9.87 -10.03 6.59
C SER A 382 -8.57 -9.59 7.28
N PHE A 383 -8.54 -9.62 8.62
CA PHE A 383 -7.34 -9.43 9.45
C PHE A 383 -6.78 -10.74 10.04
N LEU A 384 -7.14 -11.89 9.47
CA LEU A 384 -6.65 -13.20 9.89
C LEU A 384 -5.12 -13.28 9.93
N GLU A 385 -4.60 -13.71 11.07
CA GLU A 385 -3.23 -14.17 11.22
C GLU A 385 -3.15 -15.66 10.92
N GLY A 386 -2.10 -16.09 10.20
CA GLY A 386 -1.88 -17.51 9.92
C GLY A 386 -1.01 -17.76 8.70
N PRO A 387 -0.58 -19.02 8.48
CA PRO A 387 0.22 -19.38 7.33
C PRO A 387 -0.53 -19.13 6.01
N PRO A 388 0.19 -18.97 4.89
CA PRO A 388 -0.42 -18.94 3.56
C PRO A 388 -1.37 -20.13 3.36
N GLY A 389 -2.62 -19.84 2.97
CA GLY A 389 -3.66 -20.86 2.79
C GLY A 389 -4.57 -21.12 3.99
N PHE A 390 -4.29 -20.54 5.17
CA PHE A 390 -5.23 -20.62 6.30
C PHE A 390 -6.58 -19.98 5.94
N LEU A 391 -7.64 -20.78 6.06
CA LEU A 391 -9.04 -20.37 5.85
C LEU A 391 -9.63 -19.95 7.20
N GLY A 392 -10.13 -18.72 7.29
CA GLY A 392 -10.84 -18.25 8.49
C GLY A 392 -12.13 -19.03 8.73
N LYS A 393 -12.60 -19.00 9.98
CA LYS A 393 -13.82 -19.72 10.41
C LYS A 393 -15.03 -19.29 9.59
N LEU A 394 -15.19 -17.98 9.39
CA LEU A 394 -16.28 -17.42 8.61
C LEU A 394 -16.23 -17.87 7.14
N ARG A 395 -15.07 -17.76 6.49
CA ARG A 395 -14.87 -18.23 5.12
C ARG A 395 -15.14 -19.73 4.97
N ALA A 396 -14.67 -20.55 5.91
CA ALA A 396 -14.92 -21.99 5.91
C ALA A 396 -16.41 -22.31 6.07
N ALA A 397 -17.12 -21.60 6.96
CA ALA A 397 -18.55 -21.76 7.17
C ALA A 397 -19.37 -21.37 5.93
N LEU A 398 -19.05 -20.24 5.28
CA LEU A 398 -19.69 -19.83 4.03
C LEU A 398 -19.49 -20.88 2.92
N ARG A 399 -18.28 -21.41 2.78
CA ARG A 399 -17.97 -22.46 1.81
C ARG A 399 -18.77 -23.73 2.07
N ALA A 400 -18.92 -24.13 3.33
CA ALA A 400 -19.73 -25.29 3.72
C ALA A 400 -21.22 -25.12 3.34
N LYS A 401 -21.70 -23.88 3.22
CA LYS A 401 -23.05 -23.55 2.73
C LYS A 401 -23.14 -23.35 1.22
N GLY A 402 -22.09 -23.68 0.46
CA GLY A 402 -22.05 -23.48 -0.98
C GLY A 402 -21.94 -22.02 -1.40
N VAL A 403 -21.54 -21.12 -0.48
CA VAL A 403 -21.33 -19.70 -0.76
C VAL A 403 -19.85 -19.48 -1.06
N GLY A 404 -19.55 -19.19 -2.32
CA GLY A 404 -18.23 -18.70 -2.71
C GLY A 404 -18.05 -17.25 -2.25
N CYS A 405 -16.92 -16.95 -1.62
CA CYS A 405 -16.55 -15.58 -1.25
C CYS A 405 -15.08 -15.33 -1.59
N ARG A 406 -14.79 -14.14 -2.14
CA ARG A 406 -13.42 -13.63 -2.27
C ARG A 406 -12.96 -13.08 -0.93
N GLN A 407 -11.65 -13.11 -0.72
CA GLN A 407 -11.01 -12.64 0.51
C GLN A 407 -9.78 -11.81 0.16
N PHE A 408 -9.71 -10.62 0.74
CA PHE A 408 -8.54 -9.76 0.76
C PHE A 408 -7.97 -9.75 2.17
N LYS A 409 -6.71 -10.13 2.35
CA LYS A 409 -6.07 -10.19 3.67
C LYS A 409 -5.26 -8.93 3.92
N PHE A 410 -5.57 -8.25 5.02
CA PHE A 410 -4.76 -7.19 5.59
C PHE A 410 -3.88 -7.73 6.71
N ASP A 411 -2.78 -7.03 6.98
CA ASP A 411 -2.04 -7.22 8.23
C ASP A 411 -2.91 -6.76 9.41
N ARG A 412 -2.95 -7.58 10.47
CA ARG A 412 -3.82 -7.36 11.64
C ARG A 412 -3.47 -6.08 12.40
N ARG A 413 -2.18 -5.72 12.44
CA ARG A 413 -1.69 -4.60 13.25
C ARG A 413 -1.53 -3.33 12.43
N ARG A 414 -1.15 -3.48 11.15
CA ARG A 414 -0.84 -2.37 10.25
C ARG A 414 -1.40 -2.66 8.86
N PRO A 415 -2.72 -2.54 8.65
CA PRO A 415 -3.30 -2.77 7.34
C PRO A 415 -2.65 -1.89 6.29
N ASP A 416 -2.12 -2.51 5.24
CA ASP A 416 -1.51 -1.78 4.14
C ASP A 416 -2.58 -1.22 3.20
N LEU A 417 -3.06 -0.02 3.52
CA LEU A 417 -4.09 0.67 2.74
C LEU A 417 -3.58 1.22 1.40
N SER A 418 -2.28 1.09 1.11
CA SER A 418 -1.77 1.34 -0.25
C SER A 418 -2.35 0.34 -1.26
N LYS A 419 -2.80 -0.84 -0.80
CA LYS A 419 -3.39 -1.89 -1.64
C LYS A 419 -4.89 -1.71 -1.92
N LEU A 420 -5.52 -0.65 -1.44
CA LEU A 420 -6.94 -0.38 -1.72
C LEU A 420 -7.30 -0.34 -3.21
N PRO A 421 -6.47 0.21 -4.13
CA PRO A 421 -6.77 0.13 -5.57
C PRO A 421 -6.89 -1.32 -6.08
N HIS A 422 -6.07 -2.23 -5.56
CA HIS A 422 -6.17 -3.65 -5.92
C HIS A 422 -7.46 -4.27 -5.35
N LEU A 423 -7.80 -3.97 -4.10
CA LEU A 423 -9.06 -4.37 -3.48
C LEU A 423 -10.26 -3.85 -4.28
N LEU A 424 -10.24 -2.59 -4.70
CA LEU A 424 -11.28 -2.00 -5.55
C LEU A 424 -11.40 -2.72 -6.90
N GLY A 425 -10.28 -3.07 -7.53
CA GLY A 425 -10.29 -3.89 -8.74
C GLY A 425 -10.97 -5.24 -8.52
N MET A 426 -10.74 -5.89 -7.38
CA MET A 426 -11.41 -7.15 -7.03
C MET A 426 -12.91 -6.95 -6.77
N LEU A 427 -13.31 -5.89 -6.07
CA LEU A 427 -14.72 -5.56 -5.82
C LEU A 427 -15.46 -5.23 -7.11
N ALA A 428 -14.82 -4.51 -8.05
CA ALA A 428 -15.41 -4.17 -9.33
C ALA A 428 -15.75 -5.42 -10.15
N LEU A 429 -14.90 -6.45 -10.10
CA LEU A 429 -15.16 -7.74 -10.76
C LEU A 429 -16.38 -8.45 -10.14
N GLU A 430 -16.47 -8.49 -8.81
CA GLU A 430 -17.60 -9.10 -8.10
C GLU A 430 -18.92 -8.36 -8.39
N VAL A 431 -18.88 -7.02 -8.36
CA VAL A 431 -20.02 -6.18 -8.73
C VAL A 431 -20.44 -6.40 -10.18
N GLY A 432 -19.49 -6.53 -11.10
CA GLY A 432 -19.74 -6.83 -12.51
C GLY A 432 -20.43 -8.19 -12.71
N ASP A 433 -19.96 -9.22 -12.01
CA ASP A 433 -20.54 -10.57 -12.03
C ASP A 433 -21.96 -10.57 -11.47
N ALA A 434 -22.20 -9.83 -10.37
CA ALA A 434 -23.52 -9.66 -9.78
C ALA A 434 -24.48 -8.94 -10.73
N ALA A 435 -24.03 -7.90 -11.44
CA ALA A 435 -24.85 -7.15 -12.38
C ALA A 435 -25.18 -7.96 -13.65
N ALA A 436 -24.19 -8.64 -14.24
CA ALA A 436 -24.36 -9.40 -15.49
C ALA A 436 -25.39 -10.53 -15.36
N ALA A 437 -25.44 -11.20 -14.21
CA ALA A 437 -26.42 -12.25 -13.93
C ALA A 437 -27.88 -11.74 -13.87
N GLY A 438 -28.11 -10.42 -13.82
CA GLY A 438 -29.44 -9.82 -13.68
C GLY A 438 -30.07 -9.35 -14.98
N GLY A 439 -29.26 -9.13 -16.02
CA GLY A 439 -29.74 -8.60 -17.31
C GLY A 439 -30.29 -9.64 -18.29
N GLY A 440 -30.37 -10.92 -17.88
CA GLY A 440 -30.75 -12.04 -18.75
C GLY A 440 -32.24 -12.38 -18.79
N GLY A 441 -33.09 -11.64 -18.08
CA GLY A 441 -34.54 -11.82 -18.09
C GLY A 441 -35.24 -10.65 -18.78
N GLU A 442 -35.90 -10.93 -19.89
CA GLU A 442 -36.80 -10.04 -20.66
C GLU A 442 -36.13 -8.92 -21.48
N GLY A 443 -35.66 -9.27 -22.68
CA GLY A 443 -35.34 -8.28 -23.71
C GLY A 443 -34.58 -8.88 -24.90
N GLY A 444 -35.31 -9.39 -25.89
CA GLY A 444 -34.72 -9.68 -27.20
C GLY A 444 -34.31 -8.38 -27.87
N GLY A 445 -33.01 -8.18 -28.11
CA GLY A 445 -32.51 -6.97 -28.78
C GLY A 445 -30.99 -6.97 -28.94
N GLU A 446 -30.55 -7.35 -30.13
CA GLU A 446 -29.33 -6.94 -30.86
C GLU A 446 -28.11 -6.45 -30.06
N ALA A 447 -27.07 -7.29 -30.02
CA ALA A 447 -25.78 -6.97 -29.43
C ALA A 447 -24.92 -6.10 -30.39
N ALA A 448 -24.72 -4.83 -30.03
CA ALA A 448 -23.70 -3.97 -30.61
C ALA A 448 -22.34 -4.22 -29.95
N THR A 449 -21.34 -4.60 -30.74
CA THR A 449 -19.95 -4.82 -30.34
C THR A 449 -19.17 -3.51 -30.31
N GLY A 450 -19.22 -2.80 -29.19
CA GLY A 450 -18.36 -1.63 -28.92
C GLY A 450 -17.18 -1.98 -28.03
N GLY A 451 -15.96 -1.90 -28.56
CA GLY A 451 -14.71 -2.10 -27.81
C GLY A 451 -14.48 -0.99 -26.78
N GLY A 452 -14.21 -1.38 -25.53
CA GLY A 452 -13.87 -0.47 -24.43
C GLY A 452 -12.36 -0.33 -24.20
N PRO A 453 -11.88 0.81 -23.66
CA PRO A 453 -10.47 1.14 -23.52
C PRO A 453 -9.97 0.85 -22.10
N TRP A 454 -9.20 -0.21 -21.91
CA TRP A 454 -8.42 -0.42 -20.69
C TRP A 454 -7.02 -0.88 -21.06
N ALA A 455 -6.14 0.09 -21.28
CA ALA A 455 -4.72 -0.11 -21.51
C ALA A 455 -3.95 0.98 -20.76
N LEU A 456 -3.93 0.92 -19.43
CA LEU A 456 -3.01 1.67 -18.56
C LEU A 456 -3.14 1.19 -17.11
N MET A 457 -2.72 -0.05 -16.84
CA MET A 457 -2.19 -0.42 -15.53
C MET A 457 -1.00 -1.34 -15.77
N GLY A 458 0.19 -0.85 -15.44
CA GLY A 458 1.42 -1.62 -15.50
C GLY A 458 1.39 -2.72 -14.44
N GLU A 459 1.49 -3.96 -14.89
CA GLU A 459 1.66 -5.13 -14.03
C GLU A 459 3.09 -5.08 -13.44
N GLY A 460 3.22 -4.55 -12.21
CA GLY A 460 4.39 -4.73 -11.38
C GLY A 460 4.21 -5.98 -10.51
N GLU A 461 4.65 -7.14 -10.99
CA GLU A 461 4.82 -8.32 -10.14
C GLU A 461 6.08 -8.14 -9.28
N GLU A 462 5.91 -7.80 -8.00
CA GLU A 462 6.98 -7.94 -6.99
C GLU A 462 7.09 -9.41 -6.59
N LYS A 463 8.19 -10.06 -6.99
CA LYS A 463 8.61 -11.35 -6.46
C LYS A 463 9.46 -11.13 -5.21
N GLU A 464 8.98 -11.67 -4.09
CA GLU A 464 9.72 -11.79 -2.85
C GLU A 464 10.74 -12.95 -2.98
N GLU A 465 12.02 -12.63 -3.17
CA GLU A 465 13.12 -13.60 -3.16
C GLU A 465 13.65 -13.74 -1.71
N LYS A 466 13.51 -14.94 -1.14
CA LYS A 466 14.15 -15.32 0.14
C LYS A 466 15.43 -16.08 -0.16
N GLU A 467 16.58 -15.44 0.05
CA GLU A 467 17.86 -16.14 0.12
C GLU A 467 18.04 -16.79 1.50
N GLY A 468 18.06 -18.13 1.53
CA GLY A 468 18.58 -18.91 2.65
C GLY A 468 20.05 -19.23 2.39
N LYS A 469 20.95 -18.66 3.19
CA LYS A 469 22.37 -19.07 3.24
C LYS A 469 22.56 -20.19 4.26
N SER A 470 22.83 -21.39 3.76
CA SER A 470 23.51 -22.46 4.49
C SER A 470 24.86 -22.69 3.82
N SER A 471 25.96 -22.40 4.52
CA SER A 471 27.31 -22.79 4.09
C SER A 471 27.76 -24.02 4.87
N PRO A 472 28.38 -25.01 4.22
CA PRO A 472 29.01 -26.14 4.89
C PRO A 472 30.47 -25.82 5.26
N ALA A 473 30.93 -26.38 6.38
CA ALA A 473 32.32 -26.32 6.82
C ALA A 473 33.10 -27.55 6.33
N ALA A 474 34.28 -27.31 5.76
CA ALA A 474 35.43 -28.22 5.66
C ALA A 474 36.64 -27.36 6.08
N ASP A 475 37.31 -27.68 7.18
CA ASP A 475 38.45 -28.62 7.28
C ASP A 475 39.71 -28.07 6.62
N ASP A 476 40.61 -27.53 7.44
CA ASP A 476 42.05 -27.77 7.34
C ASP A 476 42.76 -27.22 8.59
N GLY A 477 43.65 -28.05 9.13
CA GLY A 477 44.28 -27.86 10.44
C GLY A 477 45.50 -26.93 10.46
N ASN A 478 45.96 -26.62 11.68
CA ASN A 478 47.38 -26.49 11.99
C ASN A 478 47.62 -26.59 13.51
N ASP A 479 48.70 -27.29 13.86
CA ASP A 479 49.26 -27.53 15.17
C ASP A 479 49.76 -26.25 15.88
N ASN A 480 49.68 -26.18 17.22
CA ASN A 480 50.83 -26.36 18.13
C ASN A 480 50.49 -25.92 19.58
N LYS A 481 50.81 -26.79 20.56
CA LYS A 481 51.33 -26.58 21.95
C LYS A 481 50.81 -25.37 22.77
N SER A 482 50.50 -25.43 24.07
CA SER A 482 50.77 -26.37 25.16
C SER A 482 50.19 -25.76 26.44
N ASN A 483 49.54 -26.57 27.28
CA ASN A 483 49.58 -26.59 28.76
C ASN A 483 48.23 -26.95 29.41
N LEU A 484 48.21 -28.18 29.91
CA LEU A 484 47.45 -28.72 31.05
C LEU A 484 47.86 -28.02 32.38
N PRO A 485 47.33 -28.39 33.56
CA PRO A 485 46.04 -29.02 33.90
C PRO A 485 45.37 -28.43 35.17
N SER A 486 44.10 -28.76 35.40
CA SER A 486 43.60 -29.44 36.62
C SER A 486 42.06 -29.52 36.56
N HIS A 487 41.47 -30.72 36.46
CA HIS A 487 41.01 -31.57 37.58
C HIS A 487 40.16 -30.79 38.60
N ALA A 488 39.00 -31.22 39.06
CA ALA A 488 38.13 -32.39 38.98
C ALA A 488 36.93 -31.97 39.89
N GLU A 489 35.76 -32.59 40.05
CA GLU A 489 35.26 -33.92 39.79
C GLU A 489 33.76 -33.90 40.15
N ALA A 490 32.99 -34.76 39.49
CA ALA A 490 31.84 -35.55 40.00
C ALA A 490 30.63 -34.83 40.62
N THR A 491 29.38 -35.15 40.30
CA THR A 491 28.84 -36.53 40.26
C THR A 491 27.48 -36.52 39.54
N ALA A 492 27.24 -37.58 38.78
CA ALA A 492 25.94 -37.99 38.25
C ALA A 492 25.22 -38.89 39.30
N PRO A 493 24.19 -39.69 38.95
CA PRO A 493 22.81 -39.30 38.69
C PRO A 493 21.81 -40.19 39.49
N ALA A 494 20.52 -40.09 39.11
CA ALA A 494 19.52 -41.17 39.08
C ALA A 494 18.42 -41.21 40.16
N ALA A 495 17.19 -41.03 39.64
CA ALA A 495 16.08 -41.99 39.64
C ALA A 495 14.97 -41.96 40.71
N SER A 496 13.77 -42.16 40.14
CA SER A 496 12.55 -42.77 40.70
C SER A 496 11.64 -41.85 41.53
N HIS A 497 10.50 -41.47 40.94
CA HIS A 497 9.17 -42.07 41.20
C HIS A 497 8.60 -41.72 42.58
N GLN A 498 7.58 -40.85 42.60
CA GLN A 498 6.23 -41.13 43.12
C GLN A 498 5.39 -39.83 43.18
N ARG A 499 4.23 -39.84 42.52
CA ARG A 499 3.04 -39.07 42.94
C ARG A 499 2.52 -39.71 44.24
N PRO A 500 1.88 -38.99 45.20
CA PRO A 500 0.66 -38.22 44.92
C PRO A 500 0.40 -36.95 45.77
N GLY A 501 -0.53 -36.16 45.24
CA GLY A 501 -1.39 -35.13 45.83
C GLY A 501 -1.16 -34.60 47.25
N LYS A 502 -1.15 -33.27 47.36
CA LYS A 502 -1.92 -32.56 48.40
C LYS A 502 -2.15 -31.09 48.00
N ARG A 503 -3.40 -30.65 48.21
CA ARG A 503 -3.84 -29.24 48.23
C ARG A 503 -3.24 -28.55 49.45
N GLU A 504 -2.56 -27.43 49.25
CA GLU A 504 -2.33 -26.35 50.23
C GLU A 504 -2.39 -25.03 49.43
N ALA A 505 -3.45 -24.24 49.60
CA ALA A 505 -3.54 -23.10 50.52
C ALA A 505 -2.65 -21.92 50.09
N LEU A 506 -3.25 -20.99 49.34
CA LEU A 506 -2.72 -19.64 49.06
C LEU A 506 -2.83 -18.78 50.33
N PRO A 507 -1.77 -18.09 50.78
CA PRO A 507 -1.88 -17.08 51.82
C PRO A 507 -2.33 -15.73 51.25
N SER A 508 -3.53 -15.35 51.68
CA SER A 508 -3.90 -14.07 52.29
C SER A 508 -3.07 -12.81 51.98
N SER A 509 -3.76 -11.86 51.34
CA SER A 509 -3.91 -10.45 51.76
C SER A 509 -2.66 -9.66 52.14
N GLU A 510 -2.16 -8.85 51.21
CA GLU A 510 -1.34 -7.68 51.53
C GLU A 510 -2.24 -6.43 51.55
N LYS A 511 -2.16 -5.70 52.66
CA LYS A 511 -2.97 -4.54 53.02
C LYS A 511 -2.45 -3.29 52.30
N LEU A 512 -3.34 -2.60 51.59
CA LEU A 512 -3.15 -1.20 51.18
C LEU A 512 -3.45 -0.27 52.38
N PRO A 513 -2.60 0.73 52.67
CA PRO A 513 -2.92 1.76 53.64
C PRO A 513 -3.84 2.84 53.04
N LYS A 514 -4.83 3.23 53.85
CA LYS A 514 -5.69 4.40 53.68
C LYS A 514 -4.88 5.66 53.95
N GLU A 515 -4.90 6.63 53.03
CA GLU A 515 -4.58 8.03 53.33
C GLU A 515 -5.87 8.86 53.31
N ALA A 516 -6.11 9.51 54.46
CA ALA A 516 -6.98 10.66 54.63
C ALA A 516 -6.34 11.86 53.91
N GLY A 517 -7.07 12.72 53.21
CA GLY A 517 -7.97 13.70 53.83
C GLY A 517 -7.19 14.98 54.14
N ALA A 518 -7.11 15.90 53.17
CA ALA A 518 -6.69 17.27 53.38
C ALA A 518 -7.56 18.20 52.52
N GLU A 519 -8.38 18.98 53.20
CA GLU A 519 -9.10 20.15 52.67
C GLU A 519 -8.09 21.19 52.17
N GLU A 520 -8.27 21.68 50.95
CA GLU A 520 -7.55 22.86 50.47
C GLU A 520 -8.54 24.01 50.26
N THR A 521 -8.40 24.99 51.14
CA THR A 521 -9.13 26.25 51.21
C THR A 521 -8.82 27.15 50.01
N LEU A 522 -9.87 27.62 49.33
CA LEU A 522 -9.84 28.69 48.34
C LEU A 522 -9.48 30.04 48.98
N PRO A 523 -8.54 30.82 48.42
CA PRO A 523 -8.43 32.23 48.75
C PRO A 523 -9.31 33.08 47.83
N THR A 524 -10.23 33.81 48.47
CA THR A 524 -10.95 34.96 47.95
C THR A 524 -10.01 36.13 47.71
N HIS A 525 -9.95 36.66 46.49
CA HIS A 525 -9.35 37.97 46.19
C HIS A 525 -10.45 39.00 45.86
N THR A 526 -10.51 40.04 46.68
CA THR A 526 -11.22 41.30 46.45
C THR A 526 -10.50 42.20 45.43
N PRO A 527 -11.22 43.13 44.77
CA PRO A 527 -10.70 43.93 43.66
C PRO A 527 -10.03 45.23 44.14
N GLY A 528 -8.94 45.62 43.48
CA GLY A 528 -8.25 46.89 43.73
C GLY A 528 -7.64 47.46 42.44
N ASP A 529 -8.23 48.58 42.02
CA ASP A 529 -7.65 49.77 41.40
C ASP A 529 -6.77 49.71 40.13
N ALA A 530 -7.44 50.11 39.06
CA ALA A 530 -7.02 50.98 37.97
C ALA A 530 -5.64 51.68 38.06
N VAL A 531 -4.78 51.40 37.07
CA VAL A 531 -3.90 52.40 36.43
C VAL A 531 -3.95 52.18 34.92
N GLY A 532 -4.41 53.21 34.20
CA GLY A 532 -4.60 53.18 32.76
C GLY A 532 -3.29 53.25 31.97
N LEU A 533 -3.24 52.50 30.87
CA LEU A 533 -2.31 52.70 29.76
C LEU A 533 -3.14 52.93 28.47
N PRO A 534 -2.72 53.86 27.60
CA PRO A 534 -3.48 54.22 26.41
C PRO A 534 -3.46 53.10 25.35
N PRO A 535 -4.51 52.98 24.52
CA PRO A 535 -4.57 51.98 23.46
C PRO A 535 -3.61 52.33 22.32
N SER A 536 -2.69 51.41 22.04
CA SER A 536 -1.85 51.39 20.84
C SER A 536 -2.73 51.20 19.61
N VAL A 537 -2.75 52.21 18.74
CA VAL A 537 -3.37 52.17 17.42
C VAL A 537 -2.66 51.11 16.57
N PRO A 538 -3.35 50.14 15.95
CA PRO A 538 -2.73 49.23 14.99
C PRO A 538 -2.38 49.99 13.72
N GLN A 539 -1.10 50.04 13.38
CA GLN A 539 -0.63 50.51 12.07
C GLN A 539 -0.84 49.40 11.04
N ASP A 540 -1.56 49.72 9.97
CA ASP A 540 -1.69 48.85 8.80
C ASP A 540 -0.31 48.56 8.18
N PRO A 541 -0.04 47.32 7.75
CA PRO A 541 1.20 46.99 7.07
C PRO A 541 1.28 47.70 5.71
N PRO A 542 2.48 48.13 5.27
CA PRO A 542 2.65 48.81 3.99
C PRO A 542 2.29 47.90 2.82
N ALA A 543 1.52 48.45 1.88
CA ALA A 543 1.13 47.80 0.64
C ALA A 543 2.36 47.34 -0.15
N LEU A 544 2.34 46.07 -0.57
CA LEU A 544 3.34 45.50 -1.47
C LEU A 544 3.23 46.15 -2.87
N PRO A 545 4.36 46.40 -3.56
CA PRO A 545 4.35 46.93 -4.92
C PRO A 545 3.74 45.92 -5.91
N PRO A 546 3.10 46.40 -6.99
CA PRO A 546 2.46 45.54 -7.98
C PRO A 546 3.48 44.69 -8.73
N ILE A 547 3.12 43.43 -8.91
CA ILE A 547 3.84 42.44 -9.72
C ILE A 547 3.73 42.87 -11.20
N PRO A 548 4.84 42.98 -11.94
CA PRO A 548 4.79 43.29 -13.37
C PRO A 548 4.14 42.14 -14.16
N PRO A 549 3.39 42.44 -15.23
CA PRO A 549 2.73 41.41 -16.03
C PRO A 549 3.76 40.53 -16.76
N GLU A 550 3.57 39.21 -16.65
CA GLU A 550 4.35 38.20 -17.38
C GLU A 550 4.22 38.38 -18.89
N GLY A 551 5.35 38.20 -19.58
CA GLY A 551 5.58 38.54 -20.97
C GLY A 551 4.58 37.95 -21.96
N ALA A 552 4.14 38.82 -22.87
CA ALA A 552 3.68 38.44 -24.19
C ALA A 552 4.82 37.71 -24.91
N LYS A 553 4.54 36.48 -25.36
CA LYS A 553 5.39 35.80 -26.33
C LYS A 553 5.07 36.39 -27.70
N GLU A 554 6.03 37.12 -28.25
CA GLU A 554 6.09 37.47 -29.65
C GLU A 554 6.23 36.18 -30.47
N GLU A 555 5.33 35.99 -31.44
CA GLU A 555 5.46 34.99 -32.49
C GLU A 555 6.45 35.55 -33.53
N GLU A 556 7.64 34.97 -33.61
CA GLU A 556 8.55 35.19 -34.74
C GLU A 556 8.06 34.38 -35.94
N GLU A 557 7.68 35.11 -36.99
CA GLU A 557 7.33 34.62 -38.32
C GLU A 557 8.64 34.38 -39.11
N GLU A 558 8.99 33.11 -39.35
CA GLU A 558 10.13 32.73 -40.21
C GLU A 558 9.73 32.80 -41.68
N ASP A 559 10.28 33.78 -42.40
CA ASP A 559 10.28 33.88 -43.85
C ASP A 559 11.22 32.83 -44.49
N LEU A 560 10.68 32.03 -45.41
CA LEU A 560 11.42 31.13 -46.30
C LEU A 560 11.80 31.86 -47.61
N PRO A 561 13.05 31.75 -48.11
CA PRO A 561 13.38 32.22 -49.45
C PRO A 561 13.08 31.17 -50.54
N ALA A 562 12.78 31.72 -51.72
CA ALA A 562 12.32 31.07 -52.95
C ALA A 562 13.30 30.08 -53.61
#